data_AF-A0A9P1F1J2-F1
#
_entry.id   AF-A0A9P1F1J2-F1
#
_cell.length_a   1.000
_cell.length_b   1.000
_cell.length_c   1.000
_cell.angle_alpha   90.00
_cell.angle_beta   90.00
_cell.angle_gamma   90.00
#
_symmetry.space_group_name_H-M   'P 1'
#
loop_
_entity.id
_entity.type
_entity.pdbx_description
1 polymer ?
#
loop_
_entity_poly.entity_id
_entity_poly.type
_entity_poly.pdbx_seq_one_letter_code
_entity_poly.pdbx_strand_id
1 'polypeptide(L)'
;MLTTSSKLLLLQTNPDARLFWIGVIYSLLGVSIIPIYAIVIYTLHIRNELRENVSYKLINLLNYCDVFQSICHVFTGSFVIFPVLAARIDVFVRIVGCTANTLWLATFVVLAVLATARIRIAFFNLKATKWGGWMKSALSVGAIYILFVWIAGCVTQNFQLTAASWSYDMTVPFADVFAQLELVLCYPVLLLSFCSYALISLSIYRKRRSSQSHLSRRVELGILIQATILTVYMAGLIALWHNAEDWFDMNNITLAALNSVWILFSYLNIFLLLAVNSAVRRQFLMIVSRKESLKSRFSSKITVSVAAVG
;
A
#
# COMPACT_ATOMS: atom_id res chain seq x y z
N MET A 1 38.61 5.46 -2.95
CA MET A 1 38.27 6.24 -4.16
C MET A 1 38.11 5.25 -5.31
N LEU A 2 36.88 4.92 -5.71
CA LEU A 2 36.63 3.98 -6.82
C LEU A 2 36.96 4.66 -8.16
N THR A 3 37.82 4.04 -8.98
CA THR A 3 38.20 4.54 -10.32
C THR A 3 36.98 4.61 -11.24
N THR A 4 36.96 5.53 -12.20
CA THR A 4 35.81 5.78 -13.09
C THR A 4 35.34 4.52 -13.83
N SER A 5 36.26 3.62 -14.17
CA SER A 5 35.97 2.30 -14.77
C SER A 5 35.17 1.37 -13.84
N SER A 6 35.51 1.34 -12.55
CA SER A 6 34.78 0.53 -11.56
C SER A 6 33.35 1.03 -11.30
N LYS A 7 33.11 2.34 -11.39
CA LYS A 7 31.76 2.92 -11.29
C LYS A 7 30.90 2.61 -12.51
N LEU A 8 31.50 2.59 -13.71
CA LEU A 8 30.82 2.22 -14.95
C LEU A 8 30.37 0.74 -14.92
N LEU A 9 31.19 -0.13 -14.33
CA LEU A 9 30.87 -1.55 -14.17
C LEU A 9 29.69 -1.78 -13.21
N LEU A 10 29.59 -0.97 -12.14
CA LEU A 10 28.49 -1.06 -11.17
C LEU A 10 27.14 -0.66 -11.78
N LEU A 11 27.12 0.33 -12.68
CA LEU A 11 25.91 0.79 -13.37
C LEU A 11 25.66 0.06 -14.69
N GLN A 12 26.20 -1.15 -14.84
CA GLN A 12 25.90 -1.98 -15.99
C GLN A 12 24.43 -2.38 -15.99
N THR A 13 23.73 -2.00 -17.07
CA THR A 13 22.31 -2.30 -17.25
C THR A 13 22.09 -3.78 -17.50
N ASN A 14 20.90 -4.27 -17.13
CA ASN A 14 20.51 -5.66 -17.34
C ASN A 14 20.63 -6.04 -18.83
N PRO A 15 21.38 -7.11 -19.17
CA PRO A 15 21.52 -7.55 -20.55
C PRO A 15 20.22 -8.11 -21.13
N ASP A 16 19.29 -8.58 -20.29
CA ASP A 16 17.95 -8.95 -20.73
C ASP A 16 17.09 -7.68 -20.86
N ALA A 17 16.78 -7.32 -22.10
CA ALA A 17 15.94 -6.17 -22.43
C ALA A 17 14.56 -6.23 -21.76
N ARG A 18 14.01 -7.42 -21.52
CA ARG A 18 12.71 -7.58 -20.85
C ARG A 18 12.81 -7.15 -19.39
N LEU A 19 13.81 -7.67 -18.67
CA LEU A 19 14.04 -7.32 -17.27
C LEU A 19 14.39 -5.83 -17.11
N PHE A 20 15.17 -5.27 -18.04
CA PHE A 20 15.43 -3.83 -18.06
C PHE A 20 14.12 -3.01 -18.10
N TRP A 21 13.22 -3.31 -19.05
CA TRP A 21 11.94 -2.61 -19.15
C TRP A 21 11.02 -2.84 -17.96
N ILE A 22 11.01 -4.06 -17.39
CA ILE A 22 10.27 -4.35 -16.16
C ILE A 22 10.76 -3.47 -15.00
N GLY A 23 12.07 -3.33 -14.83
CA GLY A 23 12.64 -2.48 -13.79
C GLY A 23 12.31 -0.99 -13.99
N VAL A 24 12.27 -0.52 -15.25
CA VAL A 24 11.81 0.84 -15.60
C VAL A 24 10.34 1.01 -15.22
N ILE A 25 9.48 0.06 -15.56
CA ILE A 25 8.05 0.08 -15.23
C ILE A 25 7.86 0.15 -13.71
N TYR A 26 8.55 -0.68 -12.93
CA TYR A 26 8.46 -0.67 -11.47
C TYR A 26 8.87 0.67 -10.87
N SER A 27 9.95 1.26 -11.38
CA SER A 27 10.43 2.56 -10.92
C SER A 27 9.41 3.66 -11.22
N LEU A 28 8.85 3.68 -12.44
CA LEU A 28 7.83 4.65 -12.84
C LEU A 28 6.54 4.50 -12.04
N LEU A 29 6.09 3.26 -11.82
CA LEU A 29 4.93 3.00 -10.99
C LEU A 29 5.17 3.47 -9.55
N GLY A 30 6.26 3.03 -8.92
CA GLY A 30 6.60 3.45 -7.55
C GLY A 30 6.72 4.96 -7.38
N VAL A 31 7.35 5.68 -8.31
CA VAL A 31 7.51 7.15 -8.20
C VAL A 31 6.19 7.89 -8.41
N SER A 32 5.36 7.45 -9.37
CA SER A 32 4.17 8.22 -9.77
C SER A 32 3.07 8.25 -8.72
N ILE A 33 2.99 7.23 -7.85
CA ILE A 33 1.93 7.14 -6.84
C ILE A 33 2.22 7.94 -5.56
N ILE A 34 3.51 8.13 -5.21
CA ILE A 34 3.97 8.89 -4.04
C ILE A 34 3.35 10.30 -3.94
N PRO A 35 3.37 11.16 -4.99
CA PRO A 35 2.76 12.49 -4.88
C PRO A 35 1.25 12.45 -4.64
N ILE A 36 0.55 11.43 -5.17
CA ILE A 36 -0.89 11.27 -4.97
C ILE A 36 -1.17 10.95 -3.49
N TYR A 37 -0.41 10.02 -2.91
CA TYR A 37 -0.49 9.71 -1.48
C TYR A 37 -0.17 10.92 -0.60
N ALA A 38 0.85 11.72 -0.95
CA ALA A 38 1.19 12.92 -0.19
C ALA A 38 0.01 13.90 -0.10
N ILE A 39 -0.72 14.11 -1.21
CA ILE A 39 -1.92 14.98 -1.23
C ILE A 39 -3.05 14.36 -0.40
N VAL A 40 -3.27 13.05 -0.48
CA VAL A 40 -4.32 12.35 0.27
C VAL A 40 -4.05 12.36 1.77
N ILE A 41 -2.81 12.07 2.20
CA ILE A 41 -2.40 12.14 3.60
C ILE A 41 -2.60 13.56 4.12
N TYR A 42 -2.16 14.57 3.37
CA TYR A 42 -2.39 15.98 3.74
C TYR A 42 -3.88 16.32 3.86
N THR A 43 -4.70 15.81 2.93
CA THR A 43 -6.16 15.98 2.93
C THR A 43 -6.82 15.39 4.19
N LEU A 44 -6.34 14.24 4.64
CA LEU A 44 -6.86 13.60 5.87
C LEU A 44 -6.46 14.36 7.14
N HIS A 45 -5.34 15.08 7.13
CA HIS A 45 -4.85 15.85 8.28
C HIS A 45 -5.51 17.22 8.43
N ILE A 46 -5.82 17.90 7.33
CA ILE A 46 -6.28 19.30 7.37
C ILE A 46 -7.70 19.46 7.92
N ARG A 47 -8.55 18.44 7.78
CA ARG A 47 -9.96 18.51 8.18
C ARG A 47 -10.17 17.84 9.53
N ASN A 48 -10.49 18.62 10.56
CA ASN A 48 -10.70 18.14 11.94
C ASN A 48 -11.70 16.96 12.00
N GLU A 49 -12.81 17.04 11.27
CA GLU A 49 -13.82 15.97 11.20
C GLU A 49 -13.26 14.63 10.67
N LEU A 50 -12.34 14.69 9.71
CA LEU A 50 -11.68 13.49 9.17
C LEU A 50 -10.61 13.02 10.14
N ARG A 51 -9.76 13.95 10.60
CA ARG A 51 -8.66 13.69 11.51
C ARG A 51 -9.11 13.06 12.82
N GLU A 52 -10.28 13.41 13.34
CA GLU A 52 -10.77 12.89 14.63
C GLU A 52 -11.35 11.49 14.53
N ASN A 53 -11.88 11.09 13.37
CA ASN A 53 -12.47 9.77 13.16
C ASN A 53 -11.38 8.69 13.16
N VAL A 54 -11.58 7.66 13.99
CA VAL A 54 -10.62 6.56 14.13
C VAL A 54 -10.45 5.77 12.82
N SER A 55 -11.51 5.61 12.02
CA SER A 55 -11.42 4.93 10.72
C SER A 55 -10.51 5.68 9.75
N TYR A 56 -10.55 7.01 9.73
CA TYR A 56 -9.66 7.82 8.89
C TYR A 56 -8.23 7.81 9.40
N LYS A 57 -8.00 7.76 10.72
CA LYS A 57 -6.66 7.56 11.28
C LYS A 57 -6.06 6.22 10.85
N LEU A 58 -6.85 5.14 10.88
CA LEU A 58 -6.42 3.83 10.40
C LEU A 58 -6.17 3.82 8.89
N ILE A 59 -7.05 4.43 8.09
CA ILE A 59 -6.83 4.59 6.64
C ILE A 59 -5.55 5.39 6.37
N ASN A 60 -5.27 6.42 7.17
CA ASN A 60 -4.04 7.19 7.04
C ASN A 60 -2.79 6.37 7.40
N LEU A 61 -2.89 5.43 8.35
CA LEU A 61 -1.82 4.47 8.64
C LEU A 61 -1.59 3.51 7.47
N LEU A 62 -2.65 3.01 6.82
CA LEU A 62 -2.53 2.23 5.57
C LEU A 62 -1.81 3.04 4.48
N ASN A 63 -2.21 4.30 4.28
CA ASN A 63 -1.58 5.17 3.28
C ASN A 63 -0.08 5.39 3.55
N TYR A 64 0.35 5.46 4.81
CA TYR A 64 1.78 5.51 5.12
C TYR A 64 2.50 4.21 4.73
N CYS A 65 1.90 3.05 5.04
CA CYS A 65 2.47 1.76 4.64
C CYS A 65 2.66 1.68 3.12
N ASP A 66 1.64 2.06 2.35
CA ASP A 66 1.68 2.05 0.89
C ASP A 66 2.74 3.01 0.32
N VAL A 67 2.96 4.18 0.94
CA VAL A 67 4.02 5.11 0.52
C VAL A 67 5.39 4.48 0.71
N PHE A 68 5.64 3.87 1.88
CA PHE A 68 6.92 3.22 2.14
C PHE A 68 7.13 1.98 1.25
N GLN A 69 6.07 1.23 0.95
CA GLN A 69 6.13 0.16 -0.04
C GLN A 69 6.46 0.69 -1.42
N SER A 70 5.83 1.78 -1.85
CA SER A 70 6.10 2.40 -3.15
C SER A 70 7.57 2.82 -3.26
N ILE A 71 8.16 3.35 -2.19
CA ILE A 71 9.61 3.64 -2.12
C ILE A 71 10.43 2.35 -2.30
N CYS A 72 10.07 1.25 -1.64
CA CYS A 72 10.73 -0.05 -1.81
C CYS A 72 10.59 -0.59 -3.25
N HIS A 73 9.47 -0.34 -3.92
CA HIS A 73 9.27 -0.71 -5.32
C HIS A 73 10.11 0.13 -6.29
N VAL A 74 10.39 1.40 -5.98
CA VAL A 74 11.36 2.21 -6.73
C VAL A 74 12.77 1.61 -6.62
N PHE A 75 13.17 1.19 -5.42
CA PHE A 75 14.42 0.46 -5.22
C PHE A 75 14.42 -0.88 -5.95
N THR A 76 13.33 -1.64 -5.89
CA THR A 76 13.16 -2.90 -6.63
C THR A 76 13.41 -2.70 -8.11
N GLY A 77 12.78 -1.70 -8.73
CA GLY A 77 13.00 -1.38 -10.14
C GLY A 77 14.46 -1.03 -10.45
N SER A 78 15.10 -0.25 -9.57
CA SER A 78 16.52 0.09 -9.69
C SER A 78 17.43 -1.14 -9.61
N PHE A 79 17.14 -2.10 -8.72
CA PHE A 79 17.90 -3.34 -8.58
C PHE A 79 17.75 -4.26 -9.80
N VAL A 80 16.55 -4.31 -10.39
CA VAL A 80 16.31 -5.08 -11.63
C VAL A 80 17.04 -4.45 -12.83
N ILE A 81 17.09 -3.11 -12.93
CA ILE A 81 17.82 -2.39 -13.98
C ILE A 81 19.33 -2.61 -13.86
N PHE A 82 19.88 -2.57 -12.64
CA PHE A 82 21.32 -2.67 -12.37
C PHE A 82 21.65 -3.94 -11.56
N PRO A 83 21.62 -5.14 -12.18
CA PRO A 83 21.80 -6.39 -11.45
C PRO A 83 23.21 -6.56 -10.85
N VAL A 84 24.24 -5.98 -11.48
CA VAL A 84 25.62 -6.00 -10.95
C VAL A 84 25.73 -5.19 -9.65
N LEU A 85 25.06 -4.03 -9.59
CA LEU A 85 24.95 -3.26 -8.36
C LEU A 85 24.20 -4.07 -7.30
N ALA A 86 23.02 -4.61 -7.65
CA ALA A 86 22.19 -5.39 -6.73
C ALA A 86 22.98 -6.55 -6.08
N ALA A 87 23.75 -7.30 -6.87
CA ALA A 87 24.60 -8.38 -6.37
C ALA A 87 25.73 -7.89 -5.43
N ARG A 88 26.24 -6.67 -5.61
CA ARG A 88 27.27 -6.09 -4.74
C ARG A 88 26.74 -5.58 -3.41
N ILE A 89 25.48 -5.14 -3.38
CA ILE A 89 24.80 -4.65 -2.18
C ILE A 89 23.68 -5.59 -1.74
N ASP A 90 23.86 -6.91 -1.93
CA ASP A 90 22.82 -7.92 -1.73
C ASP A 90 22.14 -7.81 -0.35
N VAL A 91 22.92 -7.62 0.73
CA VAL A 91 22.39 -7.43 2.09
C VAL A 91 21.36 -6.27 2.14
N PHE A 92 21.64 -5.16 1.46
CA PHE A 92 20.72 -4.03 1.38
C PHE A 92 19.50 -4.36 0.52
N VAL A 93 19.68 -5.05 -0.61
CA VAL A 93 18.57 -5.51 -1.47
C VAL A 93 17.59 -6.36 -0.67
N ARG A 94 18.09 -7.34 0.08
CA ARG A 94 17.30 -8.22 0.93
C ARG A 94 16.59 -7.46 2.06
N ILE A 95 17.24 -6.46 2.68
CA ILE A 95 16.60 -5.57 3.67
C ILE A 95 15.45 -4.78 3.04
N VAL A 96 15.61 -4.26 1.82
CA VAL A 96 14.53 -3.56 1.10
C VAL A 96 13.35 -4.49 0.83
N GLY A 97 13.61 -5.72 0.36
CA GLY A 97 12.58 -6.72 0.14
C GLY A 97 11.83 -7.10 1.43
N CYS A 98 12.56 -7.35 2.51
CA CYS A 98 11.98 -7.62 3.83
C CYS A 98 11.15 -6.43 4.35
N THR A 99 11.61 -5.19 4.11
CA THR A 99 10.86 -3.98 4.45
C THR A 99 9.56 -3.89 3.64
N ALA A 100 9.59 -4.16 2.33
CA ALA A 100 8.39 -4.18 1.51
C ALA A 100 7.37 -5.22 2.01
N ASN A 101 7.84 -6.44 2.32
CA ASN A 101 6.98 -7.52 2.80
C ASN A 101 6.39 -7.26 4.19
N THR A 102 7.18 -6.74 5.12
CA THR A 102 6.71 -6.41 6.48
C THR A 102 5.71 -5.26 6.49
N LEU A 103 5.88 -4.27 5.59
CA LEU A 103 4.86 -3.24 5.36
C LEU A 103 3.56 -3.84 4.79
N TRP A 104 3.66 -4.89 3.97
CA TRP A 104 2.49 -5.60 3.45
C TRP A 104 1.75 -6.33 4.56
N LEU A 105 2.46 -7.03 5.44
CA LEU A 105 1.90 -7.64 6.64
C LEU A 105 1.27 -6.61 7.59
N ALA A 106 1.87 -5.42 7.72
CA ALA A 106 1.30 -4.34 8.52
C ALA A 106 -0.08 -3.89 8.00
N THR A 107 -0.28 -3.90 6.68
CA THR A 107 -1.57 -3.59 6.05
C THR A 107 -2.68 -4.54 6.51
N PHE A 108 -2.40 -5.84 6.69
CA PHE A 108 -3.36 -6.80 7.24
C PHE A 108 -3.73 -6.48 8.69
N VAL A 109 -2.76 -6.17 9.55
CA VAL A 109 -3.02 -5.79 10.95
C VAL A 109 -3.96 -4.59 11.01
N VAL A 110 -3.69 -3.56 10.22
CA VAL A 110 -4.51 -2.34 10.21
C VAL A 110 -5.91 -2.62 9.63
N LEU A 111 -6.03 -3.46 8.61
CA LEU A 111 -7.32 -3.87 8.05
C LEU A 111 -8.15 -4.68 9.05
N ALA A 112 -7.54 -5.58 9.82
CA ALA A 112 -8.23 -6.33 10.86
C ALA A 112 -8.82 -5.40 11.93
N VAL A 113 -8.04 -4.42 12.39
CA VAL A 113 -8.50 -3.41 13.36
C VAL A 113 -9.58 -2.52 12.74
N LEU A 114 -9.48 -2.16 11.47
CA LEU A 114 -10.48 -1.38 10.76
C LEU A 114 -11.81 -2.14 10.61
N ALA A 115 -11.77 -3.42 10.24
CA ALA A 115 -12.95 -4.27 10.08
C ALA A 115 -13.69 -4.45 11.41
N THR A 116 -12.96 -4.78 12.48
CA THR A 116 -13.52 -4.94 13.83
C THR A 116 -14.05 -3.63 14.41
N ALA A 117 -13.36 -2.51 14.17
CA ALA A 117 -13.83 -1.20 14.60
C ALA A 117 -15.16 -0.84 13.94
N ARG A 118 -15.35 -1.20 12.66
CA ARG A 118 -16.59 -0.95 11.94
C ARG A 118 -17.76 -1.77 12.42
N ILE A 119 -17.58 -3.07 12.67
CA ILE A 119 -18.62 -3.88 13.32
C ILE A 119 -19.04 -3.21 14.63
N ARG A 120 -18.05 -2.82 15.43
CA ARG A 120 -18.29 -2.24 16.74
C ARG A 120 -19.08 -0.93 16.69
N ILE A 121 -18.75 -0.04 15.75
CA ILE A 121 -19.51 1.19 15.52
C ILE A 121 -20.93 0.87 15.02
N ALA A 122 -21.09 -0.08 14.10
CA ALA A 122 -22.37 -0.40 13.47
C ALA A 122 -23.38 -1.07 14.41
N PHE A 123 -22.91 -1.98 15.28
CA PHE A 123 -23.76 -2.80 16.17
C PHE A 123 -23.84 -2.27 17.60
N PHE A 124 -22.78 -1.65 18.12
CA PHE A 124 -22.73 -1.19 19.53
C PHE A 124 -22.81 0.34 19.69
N ASN A 125 -23.08 1.09 18.62
CA ASN A 125 -23.21 2.56 18.62
C ASN A 125 -22.05 3.29 19.32
N LEU A 126 -20.84 2.74 19.25
CA LEU A 126 -19.66 3.37 19.84
C LEU A 126 -19.29 4.66 19.10
N LYS A 127 -18.85 5.69 19.83
CA LYS A 127 -18.40 6.95 19.25
C LYS A 127 -17.19 6.72 18.34
N ALA A 128 -17.34 6.99 17.04
CA ALA A 128 -16.31 6.79 16.02
C ALA A 128 -15.05 7.69 16.19
N THR A 129 -15.07 8.64 17.12
CA THR A 129 -13.97 9.59 17.39
C THR A 129 -13.04 9.14 18.53
N LYS A 130 -13.48 8.19 19.38
CA LYS A 130 -12.70 7.75 20.54
C LYS A 130 -11.99 6.43 20.26
N TRP A 131 -10.68 6.41 20.45
CA TRP A 131 -9.90 5.18 20.43
C TRP A 131 -10.34 4.25 21.56
N GLY A 132 -10.79 3.04 21.22
CA GLY A 132 -11.00 1.98 22.21
C GLY A 132 -9.65 1.45 22.73
N GLY A 133 -9.57 1.12 24.02
CA GLY A 133 -8.34 0.52 24.60
C GLY A 133 -7.92 -0.76 23.87
N TRP A 134 -8.90 -1.55 23.42
CA TRP A 134 -8.68 -2.75 22.60
C TRP A 134 -8.00 -2.43 21.25
N MET A 135 -8.33 -1.31 20.61
CA MET A 135 -7.76 -0.93 19.30
C MET A 135 -6.28 -0.60 19.45
N LYS A 136 -5.95 0.19 20.49
CA LYS A 136 -4.57 0.53 20.80
C LYS A 136 -3.78 -0.74 21.11
N SER A 137 -4.34 -1.61 21.94
CA SER A 137 -3.69 -2.87 22.32
C SER A 137 -3.45 -3.77 21.09
N ALA A 138 -4.45 -3.94 20.22
CA ALA A 138 -4.32 -4.74 19.00
C ALA A 138 -3.28 -4.16 18.02
N LEU A 139 -3.28 -2.83 17.81
CA LEU A 139 -2.27 -2.17 16.99
C LEU A 139 -0.88 -2.28 17.59
N SER A 140 -0.73 -2.18 18.91
CA SER A 140 0.56 -2.33 19.59
C SER A 140 1.08 -3.75 19.47
N VAL A 141 0.25 -4.77 19.72
CA VAL A 141 0.64 -6.18 19.55
C VAL A 141 1.02 -6.46 18.10
N GLY A 142 0.21 -6.01 17.15
CA GLY A 142 0.51 -6.13 15.73
C GLY A 142 1.82 -5.42 15.34
N ALA A 143 2.06 -4.21 15.82
CA ALA A 143 3.30 -3.48 15.55
C ALA A 143 4.53 -4.19 16.13
N ILE A 144 4.43 -4.75 17.34
CA ILE A 144 5.52 -5.54 17.95
C ILE A 144 5.80 -6.78 17.10
N TYR A 145 4.76 -7.48 16.64
CA TYR A 145 4.90 -8.64 15.76
C TYR A 145 5.58 -8.26 14.43
N ILE A 146 5.12 -7.20 13.77
CA ILE A 146 5.72 -6.73 12.50
C ILE A 146 7.18 -6.31 12.69
N LEU A 147 7.51 -5.61 13.78
CA LEU A 147 8.89 -5.24 14.09
C LEU A 147 9.76 -6.46 14.35
N PHE A 148 9.23 -7.47 15.04
CA PHE A 148 9.94 -8.73 15.26
C PHE A 148 10.23 -9.44 13.92
N VAL A 149 9.22 -9.59 13.06
CA VAL A 149 9.38 -10.20 11.73
C VAL A 149 10.38 -9.41 10.88
N TRP A 150 10.32 -8.08 10.92
CA TRP A 150 11.25 -7.22 10.19
C TRP A 150 12.69 -7.36 10.68
N ILE A 151 12.93 -7.25 11.99
CA ILE A 151 14.28 -7.42 12.57
C ILE A 151 14.81 -8.82 12.26
N ALA A 152 14.00 -9.86 12.49
CA ALA A 152 14.43 -11.22 12.24
C ALA A 152 14.74 -11.44 10.75
N GLY A 153 13.86 -11.01 9.84
CA GLY A 153 14.08 -11.11 8.41
C GLY A 153 15.29 -10.30 7.91
N CYS A 154 15.59 -9.14 8.51
CA CYS A 154 16.81 -8.39 8.25
C CYS A 154 18.07 -9.09 8.80
N VAL A 155 17.99 -9.84 9.89
CA VAL A 155 19.16 -10.56 10.44
C VAL A 155 19.42 -11.85 9.67
N THR A 156 18.38 -12.62 9.39
CA THR A 156 18.50 -13.93 8.74
C THR A 156 18.54 -13.84 7.21
N GLN A 157 18.22 -12.66 6.65
CA GLN A 157 18.30 -12.36 5.22
C GLN A 157 17.35 -13.25 4.38
N ASN A 158 16.13 -13.47 4.87
CA ASN A 158 15.18 -14.47 4.34
C ASN A 158 14.47 -14.10 3.04
N PHE A 159 14.68 -12.90 2.52
CA PHE A 159 13.98 -12.41 1.34
C PHE A 159 15.00 -12.10 0.26
N GLN A 160 14.73 -12.53 -0.96
CA GLN A 160 15.61 -12.33 -2.11
C GLN A 160 14.84 -11.82 -3.33
N LEU A 161 15.55 -11.13 -4.21
CA LEU A 161 15.01 -10.68 -5.49
C LEU A 161 15.40 -11.69 -6.57
N THR A 162 14.47 -12.55 -6.96
CA THR A 162 14.66 -13.54 -8.02
C THR A 162 14.14 -12.98 -9.34
N ALA A 163 15.08 -12.60 -10.23
CA ALA A 163 14.80 -11.92 -11.51
C ALA A 163 14.03 -10.60 -11.34
N ALA A 164 12.70 -10.65 -11.37
CA ALA A 164 11.81 -9.50 -11.23
C ALA A 164 10.79 -9.63 -10.09
N SER A 165 10.81 -10.74 -9.34
CA SER A 165 9.90 -10.94 -8.20
C SER A 165 10.67 -11.11 -6.91
N TRP A 166 10.06 -10.66 -5.83
CA TRP A 166 10.51 -11.01 -4.50
C TRP A 166 10.09 -12.43 -4.14
N SER A 167 10.88 -13.12 -3.33
CA SER A 167 10.56 -14.45 -2.82
C SER A 167 11.27 -14.70 -1.49
N TYR A 168 10.75 -15.65 -0.71
CA TYR A 168 11.50 -16.19 0.42
C TYR A 168 12.63 -17.06 -0.10
N ASP A 169 13.83 -16.84 0.44
CA ASP A 169 14.99 -17.68 0.18
C ASP A 169 14.91 -18.94 1.05
N MET A 170 14.34 -20.01 0.52
CA MET A 170 14.14 -21.25 1.27
C MET A 170 15.44 -21.97 1.65
N THR A 171 16.60 -21.46 1.22
CA THR A 171 17.91 -22.00 1.60
C THR A 171 18.41 -21.50 2.95
N VAL A 172 17.85 -20.40 3.45
CA VAL A 172 18.27 -19.79 4.72
C VAL A 172 17.36 -20.20 5.88
N PRO A 173 17.88 -20.27 7.12
CA PRO A 173 17.12 -20.75 8.26
C PRO A 173 15.90 -19.88 8.55
N PHE A 174 14.82 -20.52 8.98
CA PHE A 174 13.54 -19.91 9.34
C PHE A 174 12.74 -19.29 8.18
N ALA A 175 13.24 -19.24 6.94
CA ALA A 175 12.50 -18.66 5.81
C ALA A 175 11.12 -19.32 5.62
N ASP A 176 11.03 -20.65 5.68
CA ASP A 176 9.76 -21.39 5.64
C ASP A 176 8.84 -21.01 6.80
N VAL A 177 9.38 -20.91 8.03
CA VAL A 177 8.61 -20.49 9.20
C VAL A 177 8.00 -19.10 9.00
N PHE A 178 8.76 -18.13 8.47
CA PHE A 178 8.23 -16.80 8.19
C PHE A 178 7.17 -16.79 7.08
N ALA A 179 7.37 -17.58 6.02
CA ALA A 179 6.36 -17.75 4.97
C ALA A 179 5.05 -18.32 5.53
N GLN A 180 5.12 -19.34 6.38
CA GLN A 180 3.94 -19.92 7.04
C GLN A 180 3.29 -18.94 8.02
N LEU A 181 4.08 -18.20 8.80
CA LEU A 181 3.55 -17.19 9.73
C LEU A 181 2.82 -16.06 8.99
N GLU A 182 3.31 -15.66 7.81
CA GLU A 182 2.61 -14.73 6.93
C GLU A 182 1.24 -15.26 6.53
N LEU A 183 1.14 -16.52 6.10
CA LEU A 183 -0.15 -17.15 5.78
C LEU A 183 -1.10 -17.23 6.98
N VAL A 184 -0.59 -17.66 8.13
CA VAL A 184 -1.36 -17.80 9.38
C VAL A 184 -1.87 -16.44 9.86
N LEU A 185 -1.18 -15.34 9.56
CA LEU A 185 -1.70 -14.00 9.81
C LEU A 185 -2.75 -13.59 8.78
N CYS A 186 -2.46 -13.78 7.50
CA CYS A 186 -3.27 -13.26 6.41
C CYS A 186 -4.64 -13.93 6.29
N TYR A 187 -4.71 -15.26 6.35
CA TYR A 187 -5.98 -15.98 6.16
C TYR A 187 -7.05 -15.62 7.21
N PRO A 188 -6.76 -15.63 8.52
CA PRO A 188 -7.75 -15.24 9.52
C PRO A 188 -8.17 -13.77 9.39
N VAL A 189 -7.26 -12.87 9.02
CA VAL A 189 -7.59 -11.45 8.80
C VAL A 189 -8.54 -11.27 7.61
N LEU A 190 -8.28 -11.97 6.51
CA LEU A 190 -9.16 -11.96 5.33
C LEU A 190 -10.54 -12.51 5.67
N LEU A 191 -10.60 -13.64 6.39
CA LEU A 191 -11.85 -14.24 6.85
C LEU A 191 -12.62 -13.29 7.79
N LEU A 192 -11.94 -12.72 8.78
CA LEU A 192 -12.51 -11.73 9.69
C LEU A 192 -13.06 -10.53 8.93
N SER A 193 -12.32 -10.01 7.96
CA SER A 193 -12.74 -8.87 7.14
C SER A 193 -13.97 -9.20 6.30
N PHE A 194 -13.97 -10.36 5.64
CA PHE A 194 -15.13 -10.85 4.88
C PHE A 194 -16.38 -10.99 5.75
N CYS A 195 -16.29 -11.66 6.90
CA CYS A 195 -17.40 -11.79 7.84
C CYS A 195 -17.87 -10.42 8.36
N SER A 196 -16.95 -9.50 8.63
CA SER A 196 -17.27 -8.14 9.06
C SER A 196 -18.10 -7.39 8.03
N TYR A 197 -17.70 -7.43 6.76
CA TYR A 197 -18.40 -6.74 5.69
C TYR A 197 -19.75 -7.39 5.37
N ALA A 198 -19.87 -8.71 5.47
CA ALA A 198 -21.16 -9.40 5.37
C ALA A 198 -22.13 -8.95 6.48
N LEU A 199 -21.67 -8.89 7.74
CA LEU A 199 -22.48 -8.43 8.87
C LEU A 199 -22.89 -6.96 8.75
N ILE A 200 -21.97 -6.08 8.31
CA ILE A 200 -22.27 -4.66 8.07
C ILE A 200 -23.31 -4.52 6.95
N SER A 201 -23.16 -5.26 5.85
CA SER A 201 -24.14 -5.29 4.74
C SER A 201 -25.53 -5.72 5.24
N LEU A 202 -25.57 -6.79 6.04
CA LEU A 202 -26.82 -7.28 6.64
C LEU A 202 -27.43 -6.24 7.60
N SER A 203 -26.60 -5.56 8.42
CA SER A 203 -27.07 -4.50 9.30
C SER A 203 -27.65 -3.32 8.52
N ILE A 204 -27.02 -2.91 7.41
CA ILE A 204 -27.52 -1.83 6.55
C ILE A 204 -28.82 -2.26 5.88
N TYR A 205 -28.89 -3.50 5.39
CA TYR A 205 -30.11 -4.06 4.78
C TYR A 205 -31.27 -4.14 5.77
N ARG A 206 -31.03 -4.57 7.01
CA ARG A 206 -32.04 -4.59 8.08
C ARG A 206 -32.46 -3.17 8.48
N LYS A 207 -31.51 -2.23 8.61
CA LYS A 207 -31.80 -0.81 8.88
C LYS A 207 -32.50 -0.10 7.73
N ARG A 208 -32.48 -0.62 6.49
CA ARG A 208 -33.28 -0.12 5.35
C ARG A 208 -34.78 -0.07 5.64
N ARG A 209 -35.28 -0.81 6.64
CA ARG A 209 -36.66 -0.77 7.13
C ARG A 209 -36.94 0.36 8.15
N SER A 210 -35.94 1.11 8.60
CA SER A 210 -36.09 2.18 9.59
C SER A 210 -35.40 3.47 9.11
N SER A 211 -36.06 4.61 9.31
CA SER A 211 -35.81 5.93 8.69
C SER A 211 -34.42 6.54 8.95
N GLN A 212 -33.37 6.00 8.34
CA GLN A 212 -32.02 6.59 8.38
C GLN A 212 -31.81 7.57 7.20
N SER A 213 -31.07 8.66 7.43
CA SER A 213 -30.83 9.69 6.41
C SER A 213 -29.97 9.16 5.24
N HIS A 214 -30.34 9.53 4.01
CA HIS A 214 -29.72 9.04 2.77
C HIS A 214 -28.20 9.36 2.65
N LEU A 215 -27.74 10.44 3.30
CA LEU A 215 -26.36 10.92 3.21
C LEU A 215 -25.37 10.07 4.04
N SER A 216 -25.74 9.72 5.27
CA SER A 216 -24.95 8.82 6.14
C SER A 216 -24.79 7.44 5.47
N ARG A 217 -25.87 6.95 4.86
CA ARG A 217 -25.91 5.65 4.17
C ARG A 217 -24.94 5.56 2.99
N ARG A 218 -24.80 6.62 2.18
CA ARG A 218 -23.88 6.63 1.02
C ARG A 218 -22.42 6.58 1.46
N VAL A 219 -22.08 7.24 2.56
CA VAL A 219 -20.71 7.21 3.11
C VAL A 219 -20.40 5.83 3.68
N GLU A 220 -21.30 5.25 4.47
CA GLU A 220 -21.11 3.90 5.03
C GLU A 220 -21.00 2.82 3.95
N LEU A 221 -21.91 2.83 2.97
CA LEU A 221 -21.90 1.91 1.84
C LEU A 221 -20.64 2.08 1.00
N GLY A 222 -20.21 3.32 0.82
CA GLY A 222 -18.99 3.60 0.09
C GLY A 222 -17.78 2.92 0.74
N ILE A 223 -17.56 3.17 2.02
CA ILE A 223 -16.36 2.61 2.64
C ILE A 223 -16.43 1.07 2.74
N LEU A 224 -17.64 0.51 2.86
CA LEU A 224 -17.86 -0.93 2.73
C LEU A 224 -17.43 -1.46 1.36
N ILE A 225 -17.85 -0.81 0.26
CA ILE A 225 -17.46 -1.20 -1.11
C ILE A 225 -15.94 -1.15 -1.27
N GLN A 226 -15.29 -0.06 -0.83
CA GLN A 226 -13.83 0.07 -0.88
C GLN A 226 -13.15 -1.10 -0.16
N ALA A 227 -13.58 -1.40 1.06
CA ALA A 227 -12.94 -2.41 1.88
C ALA A 227 -13.19 -3.85 1.37
N THR A 228 -14.37 -4.12 0.83
CA THR A 228 -14.68 -5.41 0.16
C THR A 228 -13.79 -5.60 -1.07
N ILE A 229 -13.69 -4.60 -1.95
CA ILE A 229 -12.86 -4.71 -3.16
C ILE A 229 -11.38 -4.94 -2.77
N LEU A 230 -10.86 -4.19 -1.79
CA LEU A 230 -9.49 -4.38 -1.31
C LEU A 230 -9.26 -5.77 -0.71
N THR A 231 -10.22 -6.28 0.06
CA THR A 231 -10.10 -7.62 0.68
C THR A 231 -10.11 -8.71 -0.38
N VAL A 232 -10.99 -8.63 -1.38
CA VAL A 232 -11.02 -9.58 -2.50
C VAL A 232 -9.72 -9.52 -3.30
N TYR A 233 -9.20 -8.32 -3.54
CA TYR A 233 -7.92 -8.14 -4.23
C TYR A 233 -6.76 -8.78 -3.46
N MET A 234 -6.67 -8.53 -2.17
CA MET A 234 -5.64 -9.13 -1.30
C MET A 234 -5.75 -10.65 -1.25
N ALA A 235 -6.96 -11.19 -1.12
CA ALA A 235 -7.19 -12.63 -1.13
C ALA A 235 -6.75 -13.25 -2.46
N GLY A 236 -7.08 -12.59 -3.57
CA GLY A 236 -6.62 -12.99 -4.91
C GLY A 236 -5.10 -12.95 -5.03
N LEU A 237 -4.44 -11.89 -4.55
CA LEU A 237 -2.99 -11.76 -4.59
C LEU A 237 -2.32 -12.89 -3.80
N ILE A 238 -2.77 -13.17 -2.57
CA ILE A 238 -2.23 -14.27 -1.75
C ILE A 238 -2.43 -15.63 -2.43
N ALA A 239 -3.62 -15.87 -2.98
CA ALA A 239 -3.93 -17.11 -3.67
C ALA A 239 -3.04 -17.29 -4.92
N LEU A 240 -2.90 -16.24 -5.74
CA LEU A 240 -2.05 -16.24 -6.93
C LEU A 240 -0.58 -16.44 -6.57
N TRP A 241 -0.11 -15.80 -5.50
CA TRP A 241 1.28 -15.89 -5.07
C TRP A 241 1.64 -17.28 -4.53
N HIS A 242 0.75 -17.87 -3.72
CA HIS A 242 1.01 -19.18 -3.10
C HIS A 242 0.80 -20.35 -4.04
N ASN A 243 -0.10 -20.25 -4.99
CA ASN A 243 -0.34 -21.30 -5.99
C ASN A 243 0.34 -20.98 -7.32
N ALA A 244 1.27 -20.00 -7.34
CA ALA A 244 1.90 -19.52 -8.56
C ALA A 244 2.53 -20.68 -9.34
N GLU A 245 3.39 -21.46 -8.66
CA GLU A 245 4.16 -22.55 -9.24
C GLU A 245 3.29 -23.67 -9.81
N ASP A 246 2.13 -23.94 -9.19
CA ASP A 246 1.18 -24.95 -9.64
C ASP A 246 0.30 -24.47 -10.80
N TRP A 247 -0.01 -23.17 -10.84
CA TRP A 247 -1.00 -22.62 -11.77
C TRP A 247 -0.40 -22.02 -13.04
N PHE A 248 0.88 -21.63 -13.00
CA PHE A 248 1.51 -20.92 -14.11
C PHE A 248 2.93 -21.43 -14.36
N ASP A 249 3.39 -21.29 -15.62
CA ASP A 249 4.80 -21.46 -15.94
C ASP A 249 5.63 -20.33 -15.33
N MET A 250 6.53 -20.67 -14.41
CA MET A 250 7.41 -19.73 -13.71
C MET A 250 8.51 -19.19 -14.62
N ASN A 251 8.16 -18.18 -15.41
CA ASN A 251 9.09 -17.41 -16.23
C ASN A 251 9.20 -15.95 -15.73
N ASN A 252 10.16 -15.19 -16.26
CA ASN A 252 10.40 -13.79 -15.87
C ASN A 252 9.17 -12.90 -16.04
N ILE A 253 8.27 -13.19 -17.00
CA ILE A 253 7.04 -12.42 -17.20
C ILE A 253 6.01 -12.76 -16.13
N THR A 254 5.81 -14.04 -15.81
CA THR A 254 4.90 -14.48 -14.74
C THR A 254 5.31 -13.89 -13.40
N LEU A 255 6.60 -13.99 -13.05
CA LEU A 255 7.18 -13.38 -11.86
C LEU A 255 6.99 -11.86 -11.86
N ALA A 256 7.24 -11.21 -13.00
CA ALA A 256 7.06 -9.78 -13.11
C ALA A 256 5.59 -9.35 -12.99
N ALA A 257 4.65 -10.17 -13.50
CA ALA A 257 3.23 -9.92 -13.43
C ALA A 257 2.71 -10.04 -11.99
N LEU A 258 3.11 -11.10 -11.25
CA LEU A 258 2.77 -11.26 -9.84
C LEU A 258 3.23 -10.06 -9.00
N ASN A 259 4.49 -9.65 -9.19
CA ASN A 259 5.02 -8.48 -8.49
C ASN A 259 4.36 -7.16 -8.95
N SER A 260 3.95 -7.06 -10.22
CA SER A 260 3.18 -5.91 -10.71
C SER A 260 1.81 -5.82 -10.05
N VAL A 261 1.12 -6.94 -9.87
CA VAL A 261 -0.16 -7.01 -9.14
C VAL A 261 0.03 -6.52 -7.71
N TRP A 262 1.15 -6.88 -7.07
CA TRP A 262 1.47 -6.35 -5.76
C TRP A 262 1.69 -4.83 -5.75
N ILE A 263 2.44 -4.27 -6.71
CA ILE A 263 2.62 -2.81 -6.82
C ILE A 263 1.28 -2.10 -7.07
N LEU A 264 0.42 -2.67 -7.91
CA LEU A 264 -0.89 -2.11 -8.26
C LEU A 264 -1.88 -2.09 -7.10
N PHE A 265 -1.65 -2.87 -6.04
CA PHE A 265 -2.43 -2.79 -4.81
C PHE A 265 -2.49 -1.37 -4.25
N SER A 266 -1.36 -0.67 -4.20
CA SER A 266 -1.27 0.72 -3.71
C SER A 266 -2.14 1.66 -4.55
N TYR A 267 -2.12 1.50 -5.88
CA TYR A 267 -2.98 2.28 -6.77
C TYR A 267 -4.46 2.01 -6.50
N LEU A 268 -4.83 0.74 -6.39
CA LEU A 268 -6.20 0.36 -6.13
C LEU A 268 -6.71 0.99 -4.83
N ASN A 269 -5.91 0.98 -3.76
CA ASN A 269 -6.30 1.56 -2.47
C ASN A 269 -6.62 3.06 -2.59
N ILE A 270 -5.74 3.85 -3.20
CA ILE A 270 -5.95 5.30 -3.31
C ILE A 270 -7.06 5.65 -4.28
N PHE A 271 -7.19 4.94 -5.40
CA PHE A 271 -8.26 5.17 -6.37
C PHE A 271 -9.63 4.84 -5.77
N LEU A 272 -9.75 3.73 -5.03
CA LEU A 272 -11.00 3.42 -4.33
C LEU A 272 -11.32 4.45 -3.26
N LEU A 273 -10.32 4.89 -2.49
CA LEU A 273 -10.53 5.94 -1.49
C LEU A 273 -11.08 7.23 -2.13
N LEU A 274 -10.52 7.66 -3.27
CA LEU A 274 -10.97 8.85 -3.99
C LEU A 274 -12.31 8.64 -4.72
N ALA A 275 -12.54 7.47 -5.31
CA ALA A 275 -13.77 7.17 -6.04
C ALA A 275 -14.98 7.12 -5.09
N VAL A 276 -14.77 6.55 -3.90
CA VAL A 276 -15.86 6.18 -3.03
C VAL A 276 -16.06 7.18 -1.89
N ASN A 277 -14.99 7.81 -1.39
CA ASN A 277 -15.09 8.80 -0.32
C ASN A 277 -15.26 10.22 -0.86
N SER A 278 -16.52 10.65 -0.96
CA SER A 278 -16.86 11.99 -1.46
C SER A 278 -16.26 13.13 -0.63
N ALA A 279 -16.04 12.94 0.68
CA ALA A 279 -15.45 13.94 1.55
C ALA A 279 -13.95 14.13 1.26
N VAL A 280 -13.21 13.01 1.13
CA VAL A 280 -11.79 13.03 0.74
C VAL A 280 -11.64 13.56 -0.68
N ARG A 281 -12.46 13.07 -1.63
CA ARG A 281 -12.42 13.52 -3.04
C ARG A 281 -12.62 15.02 -3.20
N ARG A 282 -13.63 15.59 -2.54
CA ARG A 282 -13.90 17.03 -2.63
C ARG A 282 -12.71 17.85 -2.15
N GLN A 283 -12.09 17.45 -1.04
CA GLN A 283 -10.93 18.14 -0.49
C GLN A 283 -9.69 17.98 -1.37
N PHE A 284 -9.44 16.77 -1.87
CA PHE A 284 -8.39 16.48 -2.85
C PHE A 284 -8.52 17.39 -4.08
N LEU A 285 -9.71 17.43 -4.70
CA LEU A 285 -9.96 18.28 -5.87
C LEU A 285 -9.79 19.76 -5.55
N MET A 286 -10.24 20.24 -4.38
CA MET A 286 -10.02 21.64 -3.99
C MET A 286 -8.54 22.00 -3.87
N ILE A 287 -7.69 21.11 -3.34
CA ILE A 287 -6.25 21.35 -3.23
C ILE A 287 -5.61 21.39 -4.64
N VAL A 288 -5.97 20.45 -5.50
CA VAL A 288 -5.48 20.40 -6.88
C VAL A 288 -5.91 21.64 -7.67
N SER A 289 -7.20 22.00 -7.64
CA SER A 289 -7.73 23.16 -8.35
C SER A 289 -7.22 24.50 -7.81
N ARG A 290 -7.00 24.64 -6.49
CA ARG A 290 -6.38 25.86 -5.92
C ARG A 290 -4.94 26.03 -6.39
N LYS A 291 -4.18 24.93 -6.52
CA LYS A 291 -2.82 24.93 -7.07
C LYS A 291 -2.81 25.39 -8.53
N GLU A 292 -3.79 24.96 -9.32
CA GLU A 292 -3.95 25.42 -10.71
C GLU A 292 -4.31 26.91 -10.82
N SER A 293 -5.22 27.40 -9.97
CA SER A 293 -5.60 28.82 -9.93
C SER A 293 -4.45 29.74 -9.49
N LEU A 294 -3.59 29.29 -8.58
CA LEU A 294 -2.38 30.02 -8.19
C LEU A 294 -1.32 30.01 -9.30
N LYS A 295 -1.14 28.88 -9.99
CA LYS A 295 -0.20 28.75 -11.11
C LYS A 295 -0.62 29.63 -12.30
N SER A 296 -1.92 29.72 -12.60
CA SER A 296 -2.43 30.61 -13.67
C SER A 296 -2.25 32.10 -13.35
N ARG A 297 -2.46 32.51 -12.09
CA ARG A 297 -2.20 33.89 -11.63
C ARG A 297 -0.72 34.26 -11.64
N PHE A 298 0.18 33.31 -11.38
CA PHE A 298 1.62 33.58 -11.43
C PHE A 298 2.12 33.66 -12.87
N SER A 299 1.62 32.77 -13.75
CA SER A 299 1.91 32.82 -15.19
C SER A 299 1.42 34.12 -15.83
N SER A 300 0.21 34.59 -15.50
CA SER A 300 -0.30 35.85 -16.05
C SER A 300 0.51 37.06 -15.59
N LYS A 301 0.99 37.10 -14.35
CA LYS A 301 1.86 38.19 -13.86
C LYS A 301 3.22 38.24 -14.56
N ILE A 302 3.81 37.09 -14.90
CA ILE A 302 5.07 37.03 -15.64
C ILE A 302 4.86 37.47 -17.09
N THR A 303 3.76 37.06 -17.74
CA THR A 303 3.46 37.52 -19.11
C THR A 303 3.22 39.03 -19.17
N VAL A 304 2.53 39.61 -18.17
CA VAL A 304 2.35 41.07 -18.08
C VAL A 304 3.67 41.80 -17.80
N SER A 305 4.58 41.25 -16.98
CA SER A 305 5.86 41.93 -16.72
C SER A 305 6.83 41.85 -17.90
N VAL A 306 6.77 40.80 -18.73
CA VAL A 306 7.60 40.68 -19.95
C VAL A 306 7.06 41.58 -21.07
N ALA A 307 5.74 41.75 -21.19
CA ALA A 307 5.13 42.66 -22.16
C ALA A 307 5.31 44.16 -21.80
N ALA A 308 5.65 44.49 -20.56
CA ALA A 308 5.90 45.86 -20.10
C ALA A 308 7.36 46.31 -20.23
N VAL A 309 8.26 45.45 -20.70
CA VAL A 309 9.72 45.69 -20.80
C VAL A 309 10.23 45.58 -22.25
N GLY A 310 9.34 45.33 -23.23
CA GLY A 310 9.64 45.39 -24.67
C GLY A 310 8.96 46.57 -25.33
#